data_AF-A0ABD8AW63-F1
#
_entry.id   AF-A0ABD8AW63-F1
#
_cell.length_a   1.000
_cell.length_b   1.000
_cell.length_c   1.000
_cell.angle_alpha   90.00
_cell.angle_beta   90.00
_cell.angle_gamma   90.00
#
_symmetry.space_group_name_H-M   'P 1'
#
loop_
_entity.id
_entity.type
_entity.pdbx_description
1 polymer ?
#
loop_
_entity_poly.entity_id
_entity_poly.type
_entity_poly.pdbx_seq_one_letter_code
_entity_poly.pdbx_strand_id
1 'polypeptide(L)'
;MSGLSMFFAQNAATDTTEEFIVSPRFKDEKGEPVAWKLRSMTEDENQECRKAATRKIKGKNGVYTPDIDANDYMARLMSASVVYPDLKNAELQRSYGVMGAESLLRKMLLPGEFASLGEQVQKLNGFNQDMNELVDDVKN
;
A
#
# COMPACT_ATOMS: atom_id res chain seq x y z
N MET A 1 10.93 -3.16 36.25
CA MET A 1 11.22 -3.50 34.84
C MET A 1 11.16 -2.23 34.03
N SER A 2 12.17 -2.00 33.18
CA SER A 2 12.30 -0.77 32.40
C SER A 2 11.09 -0.57 31.48
N GLY A 3 10.46 0.61 31.54
CA GLY A 3 9.35 1.00 30.67
C GLY A 3 9.72 1.02 29.18
N LEU A 4 11.01 0.88 28.84
CA LEU A 4 11.46 0.80 27.45
C LEU A 4 11.17 -0.55 26.78
N SER A 5 10.94 -1.61 27.56
CA SER A 5 10.73 -2.96 27.03
C SER A 5 9.56 -3.06 26.05
N MET A 6 8.48 -2.29 26.26
CA MET A 6 7.32 -2.25 25.35
C MET A 6 7.64 -1.70 23.95
N PHE A 7 8.73 -0.96 23.79
CA PHE A 7 9.12 -0.36 22.50
C PHE A 7 10.18 -1.16 21.75
N PHE A 8 10.63 -2.30 22.29
CA PHE A 8 11.58 -3.15 21.58
C PHE A 8 10.91 -3.82 20.37
N ALA A 9 11.68 -4.02 19.30
CA ALA A 9 11.17 -4.52 18.02
C ALA A 9 10.39 -5.83 18.14
N GLN A 10 10.81 -6.74 19.02
CA GLN A 10 10.09 -8.00 19.27
C GLN A 10 8.73 -7.82 19.95
N ASN A 11 8.49 -6.67 20.57
CA ASN A 11 7.26 -6.33 21.29
C ASN A 11 6.39 -5.32 20.52
N ALA A 12 6.91 -4.72 19.44
CA ALA A 12 6.19 -3.80 18.57
C ALA A 12 5.72 -4.55 17.30
N ALA A 13 4.41 -4.71 17.14
CA ALA A 13 3.83 -5.26 15.91
C ALA A 13 4.09 -4.30 14.75
N THR A 14 5.02 -4.64 13.88
CA THR A 14 5.46 -3.82 12.74
C THR A 14 4.92 -4.31 11.41
N ASP A 15 4.64 -5.62 11.30
CA ASP A 15 4.21 -6.30 10.08
C ASP A 15 2.80 -6.86 10.21
N THR A 16 1.81 -5.98 10.44
CA THR A 16 0.41 -6.37 10.44
C THR A 16 0.00 -6.76 9.03
N THR A 17 -0.58 -7.95 8.91
CA THR A 17 -1.08 -8.48 7.66
C THR A 17 -2.59 -8.62 7.73
N GLU A 18 -3.28 -8.22 6.67
CA GLU A 18 -4.73 -8.36 6.55
C GLU A 18 -5.13 -8.98 5.22
N GLU A 19 -6.26 -9.69 5.22
CA GLU A 19 -6.91 -10.20 4.01
C GLU A 19 -8.04 -9.26 3.59
N PHE A 20 -8.07 -8.89 2.31
CA PHE A 20 -9.05 -7.96 1.78
C PHE A 20 -9.55 -8.38 0.40
N ILE A 21 -10.87 -8.41 0.21
CA ILE A 21 -11.49 -8.71 -1.08
C ILE A 21 -11.54 -7.42 -1.91
N VAL A 22 -10.53 -7.24 -2.76
CA VAL A 22 -10.42 -6.03 -3.61
C VAL A 22 -11.49 -6.00 -4.72
N SER A 23 -11.84 -7.17 -5.25
CA SER A 23 -12.78 -7.28 -6.37
C SER A 23 -13.50 -8.62 -6.37
N PRO A 24 -14.83 -8.64 -6.63
CA PRO A 24 -15.56 -9.89 -6.83
C PRO A 24 -15.25 -10.58 -8.17
N ARG A 25 -14.45 -9.95 -9.04
CA ARG A 25 -14.12 -10.45 -10.38
C ARG A 25 -13.04 -11.51 -10.37
N PHE A 26 -12.12 -11.47 -9.40
CA PHE A 26 -11.09 -12.50 -9.25
C PHE A 26 -11.67 -13.61 -8.40
N LYS A 27 -11.90 -14.77 -9.00
CA LYS A 27 -12.54 -15.90 -8.34
C LYS A 27 -11.64 -17.11 -8.33
N ASP A 28 -11.74 -17.90 -7.27
CA ASP A 28 -11.05 -19.18 -7.16
C ASP A 28 -11.76 -20.28 -7.97
N GLU A 29 -11.26 -21.51 -7.85
CA GLU A 29 -11.84 -22.70 -8.51
C GLU A 29 -13.29 -23.00 -8.07
N LYS A 30 -13.71 -22.49 -6.91
CA LYS A 30 -15.07 -22.63 -6.36
C LYS A 30 -16.00 -21.50 -6.75
N GLY A 31 -15.49 -20.45 -7.41
CA GLY A 31 -16.25 -19.28 -7.82
C GLY A 31 -16.38 -18.20 -6.74
N GLU A 32 -15.64 -18.32 -5.64
CA GLU A 32 -15.62 -17.36 -4.54
C GLU A 32 -14.57 -16.26 -4.80
N PRO A 33 -14.86 -14.98 -4.44
CA PRO A 33 -13.88 -13.91 -4.58
C PRO A 33 -12.57 -14.19 -3.83
N VAL A 34 -11.44 -13.94 -4.49
CA VAL A 34 -10.11 -14.19 -3.93
C VAL A 34 -9.69 -13.04 -3.03
N ALA A 35 -9.36 -13.36 -1.78
CA ALA A 35 -8.77 -12.40 -0.84
C ALA A 35 -7.34 -12.07 -1.23
N TRP A 36 -7.04 -10.77 -1.24
CA TRP A 36 -5.69 -10.27 -1.39
C TRP A 36 -5.04 -10.16 -0.02
N LYS A 37 -3.77 -10.52 0.08
CA LYS A 37 -2.98 -10.39 1.30
C LYS A 37 -2.26 -9.05 1.27
N LEU A 38 -2.58 -8.18 2.21
CA LEU A 38 -1.97 -6.87 2.37
C LEU A 38 -1.09 -6.86 3.61
N ARG A 39 -0.03 -6.04 3.61
CA ARG A 39 0.81 -5.78 4.79
C ARG A 39 0.95 -4.29 5.05
N SER A 40 1.12 -3.94 6.32
CA SER A 40 1.66 -2.64 6.72
C SER A 40 3.10 -2.51 6.22
N MET A 41 3.57 -1.26 6.16
CA MET A 41 4.94 -0.92 5.84
C MET A 41 5.53 0.00 6.89
N THR A 42 6.84 0.00 6.96
CA THR A 42 7.59 0.94 7.79
C THR A 42 7.60 2.34 7.18
N GLU A 43 7.88 3.36 8.00
CA GLU A 43 8.07 4.73 7.48
C GLU A 43 9.29 4.82 6.53
N ASP A 44 10.29 3.96 6.68
CA ASP A 44 11.43 3.90 5.74
C ASP A 44 10.97 3.47 4.34
N GLU A 45 10.15 2.42 4.24
CA GLU A 45 9.53 1.98 2.98
C GLU A 45 8.59 3.05 2.41
N ASN A 46 7.83 3.73 3.27
CA ASN A 46 6.97 4.84 2.88
C ASN A 46 7.78 6.00 2.27
N GLN A 47 8.93 6.33 2.86
CA GLN A 47 9.85 7.33 2.31
C GLN A 47 10.44 6.92 0.97
N GLU A 48 10.76 5.63 0.78
CA GLU A 48 11.21 5.13 -0.53
C GLU A 48 10.12 5.30 -1.59
N CYS A 49 8.86 4.98 -1.26
CA CYS A 49 7.72 5.22 -2.15
C CYS A 49 7.59 6.71 -2.50
N ARG A 50 7.69 7.60 -1.51
CA ARG A 50 7.61 9.06 -1.71
C ARG A 50 8.75 9.58 -2.57
N LYS A 51 9.99 9.15 -2.32
CA LYS A 51 11.17 9.52 -3.10
C LYS A 51 11.03 9.06 -4.55
N ALA A 52 10.60 7.81 -4.77
CA ALA A 52 10.41 7.25 -6.11
C ALA A 52 9.31 7.98 -6.91
N ALA A 53 8.30 8.53 -6.24
CA ALA A 53 7.26 9.37 -6.83
C ALA A 53 7.66 10.86 -6.96
N THR A 54 8.83 11.26 -6.47
CA THR A 54 9.29 12.65 -6.55
C THR A 54 10.10 12.88 -7.81
N ARG A 55 9.66 13.80 -8.67
CA ARG A 55 10.39 14.26 -9.85
C ARG A 55 10.92 15.67 -9.65
N LYS A 56 11.97 16.03 -10.40
CA LYS A 56 12.47 17.40 -10.45
C LYS A 56 11.80 18.14 -11.60
N ILE A 57 10.97 19.13 -11.29
CA ILE A 57 10.36 19.99 -12.31
C ILE A 57 11.15 21.29 -12.46
N LYS A 58 11.31 21.76 -13.70
CA LYS A 58 11.98 23.03 -13.97
C LYS A 58 10.99 24.17 -13.77
N GLY A 59 11.25 25.02 -12.78
CA GLY A 59 10.48 26.24 -12.53
C GLY A 59 10.74 27.33 -13.57
N LYS A 60 9.92 28.38 -13.54
CA LYS A 60 9.98 29.52 -14.48
C LYS A 60 11.35 30.22 -14.52
N ASN A 61 12.11 30.17 -13.42
CA ASN A 61 13.42 30.80 -13.29
C ASN A 61 14.58 29.84 -13.63
N GLY A 62 14.29 28.65 -14.16
CA GLY A 62 15.29 27.61 -14.45
C GLY A 62 15.74 26.80 -13.23
N VAL A 63 15.25 27.13 -12.03
CA VAL A 63 15.50 26.38 -10.80
C VAL A 63 14.66 25.10 -10.78
N TYR A 64 15.28 23.97 -10.46
CA TYR A 64 14.57 22.70 -10.29
C TYR A 64 14.01 22.59 -8.86
N THR A 65 12.73 22.27 -8.74
CA THR A 65 12.07 22.00 -7.46
C THR A 65 11.55 20.56 -7.42
N PRO A 66 11.56 19.90 -6.25
CA PRO A 66 10.92 18.60 -6.08
C PRO A 66 9.40 18.74 -6.21
N ASP A 67 8.79 17.83 -6.96
CA ASP A 67 7.35 17.71 -7.20
C ASP A 67 6.97 16.25 -7.00
N ILE A 68 6.09 15.97 -6.03
CA ILE A 68 5.63 14.61 -5.74
C ILE A 68 4.41 14.34 -6.62
N ASP A 69 4.49 13.33 -7.47
CA ASP A 69 3.31 12.83 -8.17
C ASP A 69 2.46 12.01 -7.19
N ALA A 70 1.38 12.61 -6.70
CA ALA A 70 0.49 11.98 -5.73
C ALA A 70 -0.13 10.68 -6.27
N ASN A 71 -0.40 10.59 -7.56
CA ASN A 71 -0.96 9.40 -8.16
C ASN A 71 0.07 8.28 -8.22
N ASP A 72 1.32 8.60 -8.60
CA ASP A 72 2.41 7.62 -8.63
C ASP A 72 2.74 7.14 -7.21
N TYR A 73 2.83 8.06 -6.24
CA TYR A 73 3.02 7.74 -4.83
C TYR A 73 1.96 6.76 -4.32
N MET A 74 0.69 7.03 -4.61
CA MET A 74 -0.40 6.15 -4.16
C MET A 74 -0.31 4.76 -4.79
N ALA A 75 0.00 4.66 -6.08
CA ALA A 75 0.17 3.37 -6.75
C ALA A 75 1.37 2.59 -6.22
N ARG A 76 2.48 3.27 -5.90
CA ARG A 76 3.65 2.67 -5.25
C ARG A 76 3.29 2.12 -3.88
N LEU A 77 2.62 2.94 -3.06
CA LEU A 77 2.16 2.56 -1.73
C LEU A 77 1.30 1.28 -1.78
N MET A 78 0.29 1.24 -2.66
CA MET A 78 -0.52 0.05 -2.85
C MET A 78 0.29 -1.16 -3.34
N SER A 79 1.15 -0.97 -4.33
CA SER A 79 1.95 -2.09 -4.88
C SER A 79 2.95 -2.67 -3.87
N ALA A 80 3.46 -1.85 -2.95
CA ALA A 80 4.38 -2.27 -1.90
C ALA A 80 3.66 -3.01 -0.75
N SER A 81 2.40 -2.65 -0.49
CA SER A 81 1.54 -3.29 0.52
C SER A 81 0.92 -4.61 0.06
N VAL A 82 0.77 -4.87 -1.24
CA VAL A 82 0.20 -6.13 -1.74
C VAL A 82 1.25 -7.25 -1.71
N VAL A 83 0.99 -8.27 -0.89
CA VAL A 83 1.79 -9.50 -0.78
C VAL A 83 1.24 -10.60 -1.67
N TYR A 84 -0.09 -10.71 -1.76
CA TYR A 84 -0.78 -11.64 -2.66
C TYR A 84 -1.96 -10.92 -3.34
N PRO A 85 -2.09 -11.01 -4.68
CA PRO A 85 -1.21 -11.71 -5.63
C PRO A 85 0.20 -11.07 -5.72
N ASP A 86 1.21 -11.85 -6.10
CA ASP A 86 2.55 -11.29 -6.36
C ASP A 86 2.53 -10.43 -7.63
N LEU A 87 2.46 -9.11 -7.42
CA LEU A 87 2.41 -8.13 -8.52
C LEU A 87 3.71 -8.06 -9.31
N LYS A 88 4.82 -8.61 -8.79
CA LYS A 88 6.11 -8.70 -9.51
C LYS A 88 6.23 -9.98 -10.34
N ASN A 89 5.24 -10.87 -10.27
CA ASN A 89 5.21 -12.09 -11.06
C ASN A 89 5.20 -11.76 -12.57
N ALA A 90 6.19 -12.29 -13.30
CA ALA A 90 6.40 -11.98 -14.70
C ALA A 90 5.28 -12.52 -15.61
N GLU A 91 4.70 -13.68 -15.30
CA GLU A 91 3.60 -14.26 -16.07
C GLU A 91 2.34 -13.43 -15.92
N LEU A 92 2.04 -12.99 -14.69
CA LEU A 92 0.92 -12.10 -14.41
C LEU A 92 1.07 -10.75 -15.12
N GLN A 93 2.25 -10.11 -15.04
CA GLN A 93 2.47 -8.85 -15.76
C GLN A 93 2.33 -9.01 -17.28
N ARG A 94 2.84 -10.12 -17.84
CA ARG A 94 2.72 -10.43 -19.27
C ARG A 94 1.28 -10.67 -19.71
N SER A 95 0.46 -11.33 -18.90
CA SER A 95 -0.94 -11.59 -19.25
C SER A 95 -1.76 -10.30 -19.38
N TYR A 96 -1.38 -9.24 -18.64
CA TYR A 96 -1.96 -7.91 -18.74
C TYR A 96 -1.24 -6.98 -19.73
N GLY A 97 -0.13 -7.42 -20.34
CA GLY A 97 0.64 -6.65 -21.32
C GLY A 97 1.34 -5.42 -20.73
N VAL A 98 1.75 -5.48 -19.46
CA VAL A 98 2.38 -4.36 -18.75
C VAL A 98 3.71 -4.80 -18.13
N MET A 99 4.52 -3.80 -17.73
CA MET A 99 5.73 -4.01 -16.95
C MET A 99 5.67 -3.14 -15.69
N GLY A 100 5.92 -3.73 -14.54
CA GLY A 100 5.88 -3.05 -13.24
C GLY A 100 4.55 -3.25 -12.50
N ALA A 101 4.67 -3.34 -11.16
CA ALA A 101 3.56 -3.66 -10.27
C ALA A 101 2.49 -2.54 -10.24
N GLU A 102 2.92 -1.28 -10.30
CA GLU A 102 2.05 -0.11 -10.28
C GLU A 102 1.17 -0.04 -11.55
N SER A 103 1.77 -0.34 -12.69
CA SER A 103 1.06 -0.40 -13.98
C SER A 103 0.12 -1.60 -14.04
N LEU A 104 0.52 -2.74 -13.46
CA LEU A 104 -0.35 -3.91 -13.31
C LEU A 104 -1.60 -3.59 -12.48
N LEU A 105 -1.47 -2.95 -11.32
CA LEU A 105 -2.63 -2.56 -10.51
C LEU A 105 -3.61 -1.68 -11.29
N ARG A 106 -3.10 -0.65 -11.97
CA ARG A 106 -3.93 0.26 -12.77
C ARG A 106 -4.61 -0.43 -13.96
N LYS A 107 -3.98 -1.46 -14.52
CA LYS A 107 -4.52 -2.22 -15.65
C LYS A 107 -5.54 -3.27 -15.21
N MET A 108 -5.32 -3.88 -14.04
CA MET A 108 -6.11 -4.99 -13.52
C MET A 108 -7.39 -4.53 -12.84
N LEU A 109 -7.33 -3.43 -12.08
CA LEU A 109 -8.43 -2.94 -11.25
C LEU A 109 -9.29 -1.90 -11.97
N LEU A 110 -10.60 -1.93 -11.70
CA LEU A 110 -11.50 -0.83 -12.02
C LEU A 110 -11.19 0.38 -11.13
N PRO A 111 -11.58 1.61 -11.53
CA PRO A 111 -11.34 2.80 -10.73
C PRO A 111 -11.86 2.71 -9.29
N GLY A 112 -13.04 2.12 -9.08
CA GLY A 112 -13.60 1.91 -7.74
C GLY A 112 -12.79 0.89 -6.91
N GLU A 113 -12.39 -0.23 -7.53
CA GLU A 113 -11.58 -1.27 -6.87
C GLU A 113 -10.20 -0.74 -6.49
N PHE A 114 -9.59 0.07 -7.36
CA PHE A 114 -8.32 0.75 -7.09
C PHE A 114 -8.45 1.75 -5.94
N ALA A 115 -9.54 2.52 -5.89
CA ALA A 115 -9.80 3.45 -4.79
C ALA A 115 -10.01 2.70 -3.46
N SER A 116 -10.80 1.62 -3.44
CA SER A 116 -11.04 0.81 -2.25
C SER A 116 -9.77 0.12 -1.74
N LEU A 117 -8.94 -0.43 -2.63
CA LEU A 117 -7.62 -0.94 -2.25
C LEU A 117 -6.76 0.17 -1.61
N GLY A 118 -6.78 1.36 -2.19
CA GLY A 118 -6.03 2.49 -1.67
C GLY A 118 -6.49 2.96 -0.29
N GLU A 119 -7.79 2.96 -0.04
CA GLU A 119 -8.36 3.25 1.29
C GLU A 119 -7.93 2.19 2.32
N GLN A 120 -8.04 0.91 1.97
CA GLN A 120 -7.62 -0.18 2.86
C GLN A 120 -6.11 -0.11 3.18
N VAL A 121 -5.27 0.14 2.17
CA VAL A 121 -3.82 0.30 2.36
C VAL A 121 -3.50 1.51 3.25
N GLN A 122 -4.23 2.62 3.11
CA GLN A 122 -4.04 3.78 3.99
C GLN A 122 -4.43 3.48 5.43
N LYS A 123 -5.56 2.78 5.62
CA LYS A 123 -6.02 2.34 6.94
C LYS A 123 -5.01 1.39 7.60
N LEU A 124 -4.52 0.41 6.86
CA LEU A 124 -3.55 -0.58 7.35
C LEU A 124 -2.22 0.06 7.78
N ASN A 125 -1.82 1.15 7.12
CA ASN A 125 -0.63 1.93 7.46
C ASN A 125 -0.89 3.04 8.51
N GLY A 126 -2.08 3.09 9.10
CA GLY A 126 -2.40 4.04 10.17
C GLY A 126 -2.62 5.49 9.73
N PHE A 127 -2.73 5.78 8.41
CA PHE A 127 -2.96 7.15 7.93
C PHE A 127 -4.34 7.70 8.30
N ASN A 128 -5.31 6.82 8.59
CA ASN A 128 -6.69 7.15 8.90
C ASN A 128 -7.06 6.92 10.37
N GLN A 129 -6.09 6.70 11.27
CA GLN A 129 -6.38 6.48 12.69
C GLN A 129 -6.44 7.81 13.43
N ASP A 130 -7.60 8.13 14.01
CA ASP A 130 -7.70 9.15 15.05
C ASP A 130 -7.10 8.57 16.34
N MET A 131 -6.15 9.27 16.96
CA MET A 131 -5.51 8.82 18.19
C MET A 131 -6.50 8.59 19.34
N ASN A 132 -7.69 9.19 19.28
CA ASN A 132 -8.73 8.99 20.28
C ASN A 132 -9.43 7.62 20.16
N GLU A 133 -9.60 7.08 18.95
CA GLU A 133 -10.23 5.76 18.74
C GLU A 133 -9.35 4.62 19.30
N LEU A 134 -8.01 4.76 19.21
CA LEU A 134 -7.05 3.80 19.74
C LEU A 134 -7.06 3.68 21.28
N VAL A 135 -7.46 4.73 21.99
CA VAL A 135 -7.47 4.74 23.47
C VAL A 135 -8.68 4.01 24.04
N ASP A 136 -9.79 3.97 23.30
CA ASP A 136 -11.02 3.33 23.75
C ASP A 136 -11.02 1.81 23.50
N ASP A 137 -10.36 1.34 22.43
CA ASP A 137 -10.19 -0.09 22.15
C ASP A 137 -9.28 -0.82 23.15
N VAL A 138 -8.33 -0.11 23.79
CA VAL A 138 -7.40 -0.70 24.78
C VAL A 138 -8.04 -0.85 26.17
N LYS A 139 -9.19 -0.20 26.42
CA LYS A 139 -9.86 -0.21 27.72
C LYS A 139 -10.92 -1.31 27.89
N ASN A 140 -11.22 -2.09 26.83
CA ASN A 140 -12.21 -3.16 26.86
C ASN A 140 -11.59 -4.56 26.94
#